data_AF-A0A427B0T0-F1
#
_entry.id   AF-A0A427B0T0-F1
#
_cell.length_a   1.000
_cell.length_b   1.000
_cell.length_c   1.000
_cell.angle_alpha   90.00
_cell.angle_beta   90.00
_cell.angle_gamma   90.00
#
_symmetry.space_group_name_H-M   'P 1'
#
loop_
_entity.id
_entity.type
_entity.pdbx_description
1 polymer ?
#
loop_
_entity_poly.entity_id
_entity_poly.type
_entity_poly.pdbx_seq_one_letter_code
_entity_poly.pdbx_strand_id
1 'polypeptide(L)'
;MDLLKIALAISILLFDVATSASSSTPLNCSDTTRVCTSFLAFRADRSVPLSQVQSMFDVFPEDVTADEGSSPGYVFIRKNCSCLSNKEYLTNTTFTVREEVSSVYPVVAQSYQGLAFLPNMTRRAARAKAVVSLHLLCGCSSGLWNYLLTYVMEDGDSIESLSSRFGVSMDSIETVNGMSGPDGVVVGGVYYIPLNSDSGIAPSPAPAPSPPLTTFSGMMGDAFDMEKPIVFKHEEILSSTDNFSDTNLLGHGKYGSVYYGVLRDQVCKVLTFAAEKSLISD
;
A
#
# COMPACT_ATOMS: atom_id res chain seq x y z
N MET A 1 21.97 42.47 -22.73
CA MET A 1 21.89 41.00 -22.82
C MET A 1 22.47 40.28 -21.60
N ASP A 2 23.16 40.98 -20.68
CA ASP A 2 23.72 40.35 -19.46
C ASP A 2 22.82 40.40 -18.22
N LEU A 3 21.87 41.34 -18.13
CA LEU A 3 20.89 41.38 -17.03
C LEU A 3 19.89 40.21 -17.05
N LEU A 4 19.54 39.68 -18.23
CA LEU A 4 18.60 38.56 -18.35
C LEU A 4 19.25 37.22 -17.93
N LYS A 5 20.57 37.08 -18.08
CA LYS A 5 21.32 35.91 -17.62
C LYS A 5 21.50 35.92 -16.09
N ILE A 6 21.68 37.10 -15.50
CA ILE A 6 21.75 37.27 -14.05
C ILE A 6 20.38 37.01 -13.41
N ALA A 7 19.28 37.44 -14.04
CA ALA A 7 17.92 37.13 -13.56
C ALA A 7 17.60 35.62 -13.63
N LEU A 8 18.06 34.91 -14.65
CA LEU A 8 17.89 33.45 -14.74
C LEU A 8 18.74 32.71 -13.69
N ALA A 9 19.96 33.18 -13.41
CA ALA A 9 20.83 32.60 -12.40
C ALA A 9 20.30 32.86 -10.97
N ILE A 10 19.74 34.04 -10.70
CA ILE A 10 19.15 34.39 -9.40
C ILE A 10 17.80 33.68 -9.18
N SER A 11 17.04 33.41 -10.24
CA SER A 11 15.80 32.63 -10.12
C SER A 11 16.05 31.13 -9.84
N ILE A 12 17.24 30.62 -10.16
CA ILE A 12 17.67 29.25 -9.80
C ILE A 12 18.26 29.22 -8.37
N LEU A 13 18.77 30.35 -7.86
CA LEU A 13 19.35 30.47 -6.51
C LEU A 13 18.32 30.82 -5.42
N LEU A 14 17.04 31.02 -5.75
CA LEU A 14 15.96 31.28 -4.78
C LEU A 14 14.96 30.13 -4.63
N PHE A 15 15.20 28.99 -5.28
CA PHE A 15 14.54 27.72 -4.98
C PHE A 15 15.48 26.72 -4.31
N ASP A 16 16.45 27.21 -3.53
CA ASP A 16 16.89 26.47 -2.34
C ASP A 16 15.79 26.64 -1.27
N VAL A 17 14.61 26.10 -1.55
CA VAL A 17 13.79 25.60 -0.46
C VAL A 17 14.66 24.52 0.13
N ALA A 18 15.32 24.86 1.24
CA ALA A 18 15.75 23.87 2.20
C ALA A 18 14.48 23.13 2.61
N THR A 19 14.11 22.13 1.80
CA THR A 19 13.15 21.11 2.18
C THR A 19 13.81 20.52 3.40
N SER A 20 13.34 20.94 4.56
CA SER A 20 13.73 20.35 5.83
C SER A 20 13.53 18.88 5.58
N ALA A 21 14.62 18.11 5.57
CA ALA A 21 14.55 16.69 5.36
C ALA A 21 13.78 16.15 6.55
N SER A 22 12.45 16.09 6.42
CA SER A 22 11.55 15.40 7.29
C SER A 22 12.04 13.97 7.26
N SER A 23 12.84 13.60 8.26
CA SER A 23 13.32 12.24 8.44
C SER A 23 12.12 11.44 8.90
N SER A 24 11.30 11.04 7.94
CA SER A 24 10.20 10.13 8.12
C SER A 24 10.70 8.87 8.83
N THR A 25 10.18 8.63 10.03
CA THR A 25 10.61 7.53 10.88
C THR A 25 9.91 6.25 10.45
N PRO A 26 10.64 5.12 10.27
CA PRO A 26 10.03 3.82 10.04
C PRO A 26 9.05 3.43 11.15
N LEU A 27 8.01 2.66 10.79
CA LEU A 27 7.08 2.11 11.76
C LEU A 27 7.73 0.96 12.55
N ASN A 28 7.62 1.01 13.88
CA ASN A 28 8.19 -0.02 14.75
C ASN A 28 7.41 -1.33 14.71
N CYS A 29 8.10 -2.44 14.94
CA CYS A 29 7.53 -3.78 14.94
C CYS A 29 8.17 -4.69 16.00
N SER A 30 7.41 -5.66 16.51
CA SER A 30 7.88 -6.61 17.53
C SER A 30 8.19 -7.99 16.96
N ASP A 31 7.49 -8.39 15.90
CA ASP A 31 7.59 -9.72 15.30
C ASP A 31 8.36 -9.65 13.98
N THR A 32 9.63 -10.05 14.00
CA THR A 32 10.53 -10.07 12.85
C THR A 32 10.18 -11.14 11.81
N THR A 33 9.22 -12.01 12.10
CA THR A 33 8.71 -13.01 11.13
C THR A 33 7.51 -12.48 10.35
N ARG A 34 6.94 -11.36 10.78
CA ARG A 34 5.75 -10.78 10.16
C ARG A 34 6.08 -10.16 8.81
N VAL A 35 5.38 -10.67 7.80
CA VAL A 35 5.32 -10.12 6.45
C VAL A 35 3.86 -9.81 6.13
N CYS A 36 3.61 -8.66 5.52
CA CYS A 36 2.26 -8.27 5.10
C CYS A 36 2.30 -7.54 3.76
N THR A 37 1.14 -7.44 3.13
CA THR A 37 0.93 -6.53 2.00
C THR A 37 0.77 -5.10 2.52
N SER A 38 1.52 -4.17 1.96
CA SER A 38 1.44 -2.73 2.22
C SER A 38 1.39 -1.98 0.88
N PHE A 39 0.91 -0.74 0.91
CA PHE A 39 0.83 0.12 -0.26
C PHE A 39 1.69 1.36 -0.07
N LEU A 40 2.19 1.92 -1.17
CA LEU A 40 2.83 3.22 -1.21
C LEU A 40 2.08 4.12 -2.17
N ALA A 41 1.76 5.33 -1.76
CA ALA A 41 1.22 6.37 -2.64
C ALA A 41 2.38 7.17 -3.22
N PHE A 42 2.61 7.01 -4.53
CA PHE A 42 3.61 7.76 -5.26
C PHE A 42 2.94 8.73 -6.21
N ARG A 43 3.33 10.01 -6.16
CA ARG A 43 2.82 10.98 -7.11
C ARG A 43 3.62 10.90 -8.41
N ALA A 44 2.99 10.39 -9.46
CA ALA A 44 3.62 10.33 -10.77
C ALA A 44 3.26 11.58 -11.58
N ASP A 45 4.27 12.28 -12.09
CA ASP A 45 4.03 13.26 -13.16
C ASP A 45 3.46 12.53 -14.39
N ARG A 46 2.56 13.18 -15.12
CA ARG A 46 1.96 12.65 -16.36
C ARG A 46 2.99 12.30 -17.43
N SER A 47 4.19 12.85 -17.31
CA SER A 47 5.33 12.55 -18.18
C SER A 47 6.01 11.20 -17.89
N VAL A 48 5.78 10.62 -16.71
CA VAL A 48 6.43 9.38 -16.25
C VAL A 48 5.59 8.17 -16.65
N PRO A 49 6.11 7.26 -17.50
CA PRO A 49 5.37 6.04 -17.86
C PRO A 49 5.29 5.07 -16.68
N LEU A 50 4.19 4.31 -16.57
CA LEU A 50 4.00 3.31 -15.52
C LEU A 50 5.13 2.26 -15.47
N SER A 51 5.76 1.95 -16.61
CA SER A 51 6.92 1.05 -16.67
C SER A 51 8.14 1.58 -15.92
N GLN A 52 8.31 2.91 -15.87
CA GLN A 52 9.35 3.53 -15.07
C GLN A 52 9.03 3.41 -13.58
N VAL A 53 7.77 3.59 -13.17
CA VAL A 53 7.33 3.37 -11.79
C VAL A 53 7.56 1.91 -11.38
N GLN A 54 7.14 0.96 -12.21
CA GLN A 54 7.38 -0.47 -11.99
C GLN A 54 8.86 -0.79 -11.75
N SER A 55 9.73 -0.22 -12.59
CA SER A 55 11.18 -0.38 -12.43
C SER A 55 11.73 0.33 -11.19
N MET A 56 11.21 1.51 -10.83
CA MET A 56 11.68 2.25 -9.65
C MET A 56 11.34 1.53 -8.35
N PHE A 57 10.20 0.85 -8.32
CA PHE A 57 9.76 0.13 -7.13
C PHE A 57 10.04 -1.36 -7.20
N ASP A 58 10.66 -1.91 -8.26
CA ASP A 58 10.85 -3.36 -8.44
C ASP A 58 9.54 -4.15 -8.26
N VAL A 59 8.50 -3.78 -9.01
CA VAL A 59 7.16 -4.38 -8.95
C VAL A 59 6.63 -4.75 -10.34
N PHE A 60 5.65 -5.65 -10.39
CA PHE A 60 5.00 -6.05 -11.63
C PHE A 60 3.83 -5.10 -12.00
N PRO A 61 3.36 -5.11 -13.26
CA PRO A 61 2.22 -4.29 -13.67
C PRO A 61 0.97 -4.47 -12.81
N GLU A 62 0.69 -5.68 -12.34
CA GLU A 62 -0.44 -6.02 -11.47
C GLU A 62 -0.35 -5.43 -10.06
N ASP A 63 0.85 -5.07 -9.61
CA ASP A 63 1.09 -4.47 -8.31
C ASP A 63 0.90 -2.94 -8.33
N VAL A 64 0.61 -2.37 -9.50
CA VAL A 64 0.50 -0.92 -9.69
C VAL A 64 -0.93 -0.56 -10.07
N THR A 65 -1.54 0.31 -9.28
CA THR A 65 -2.90 0.82 -9.55
C THR A 65 -2.87 2.34 -9.64
N ALA A 66 -3.50 2.89 -10.68
CA ALA A 66 -3.70 4.33 -10.82
C ALA A 66 -5.17 4.56 -11.16
N ASP A 67 -5.82 5.44 -10.40
CA ASP A 67 -7.20 5.85 -10.65
C ASP A 67 -7.26 7.38 -10.68
N GLU A 68 -7.25 7.94 -11.90
CA GLU A 68 -7.34 9.38 -12.12
C GLU A 68 -8.66 9.98 -11.62
N GLY A 69 -9.71 9.18 -11.45
CA GLY A 69 -11.01 9.63 -10.94
C GLY A 69 -10.99 9.86 -9.43
N SER A 70 -10.44 8.90 -8.68
CA SER A 70 -10.44 8.95 -7.21
C SER A 70 -9.20 9.59 -6.61
N SER A 71 -8.05 9.53 -7.30
CA SER A 71 -6.76 10.01 -6.80
C SER A 71 -5.88 10.50 -7.96
N PRO A 72 -6.20 11.67 -8.56
CA PRO A 72 -5.52 12.17 -9.75
C PRO A 72 -4.02 12.40 -9.50
N GLY A 73 -3.18 11.90 -10.40
CA GLY A 73 -1.72 12.00 -10.31
C GLY A 73 -1.07 11.05 -9.30
N TYR A 74 -1.83 10.21 -8.60
CA TYR A 74 -1.28 9.18 -7.72
C TYR A 74 -1.25 7.81 -8.38
N VAL A 75 -0.18 7.10 -8.09
CA VAL A 75 0.02 5.69 -8.39
C VAL A 75 0.22 4.97 -7.06
N PHE A 76 -0.55 3.91 -6.85
CA PHE A 76 -0.48 3.07 -5.68
C PHE A 76 0.31 1.82 -5.99
N ILE A 77 1.39 1.60 -5.23
CA ILE A 77 2.32 0.49 -5.42
C ILE A 77 2.11 -0.52 -4.30
N ARG A 78 1.75 -1.74 -4.66
CA ARG A 78 1.70 -2.89 -3.74
C ARG A 78 3.10 -3.41 -3.47
N LYS A 79 3.43 -3.61 -2.20
CA LYS A 79 4.69 -4.20 -1.76
C LYS A 79 4.49 -5.17 -0.60
N ASN A 80 5.39 -6.13 -0.51
CA ASN A 80 5.53 -6.95 0.70
C ASN A 80 6.41 -6.20 1.70
N CYS A 81 5.83 -5.87 2.84
CA CYS A 81 6.50 -5.21 3.94
C CYS A 81 6.93 -6.25 4.99
N SER A 82 8.16 -6.13 5.47
CA SER A 82 8.73 -7.07 6.45
C SER A 82 9.24 -6.32 7.67
N CYS A 83 9.07 -6.91 8.84
CA CYS A 83 9.72 -6.44 10.06
C CYS A 83 11.19 -6.87 10.06
N LEU A 84 12.12 -5.94 9.88
CA LEU A 84 13.55 -6.24 9.85
C LEU A 84 14.11 -6.47 11.27
N SER A 85 15.35 -6.97 11.35
CA SER A 85 16.02 -7.28 12.62
C SER A 85 16.22 -6.07 13.55
N ASN A 86 16.21 -4.86 12.98
CA ASN A 86 16.24 -3.60 13.73
C ASN A 86 14.86 -3.17 14.28
N LYS A 87 13.84 -4.03 14.18
CA LYS A 87 12.47 -3.78 14.66
C LYS A 87 11.74 -2.66 13.93
N GLU A 88 12.04 -2.49 12.65
CA GLU A 88 11.40 -1.52 11.77
C GLU A 88 10.76 -2.21 10.56
N TYR A 89 9.57 -1.77 10.18
CA TYR A 89 8.89 -2.20 8.97
C TYR A 89 9.50 -1.51 7.74
N LEU A 90 10.13 -2.31 6.88
CA LEU A 90 10.80 -1.82 5.68
C LEU A 90 10.66 -2.84 4.55
N THR A 91 10.77 -2.37 3.32
CA THR A 91 10.88 -3.22 2.13
C THR A 91 12.04 -2.76 1.25
N ASN A 92 12.68 -3.70 0.56
CA ASN A 92 13.86 -3.41 -0.23
C ASN A 92 13.48 -3.01 -1.66
N THR A 93 14.26 -2.09 -2.22
CA THR A 93 14.24 -1.78 -3.65
C THR A 93 15.64 -1.40 -4.12
N THR A 94 15.81 -1.23 -5.42
CA THR A 94 17.08 -0.85 -6.04
C THR A 94 16.93 0.42 -6.84
N PHE A 95 18.00 1.22 -6.85
CA PHE A 95 18.07 2.44 -7.63
C PHE A 95 19.31 2.44 -8.50
N THR A 96 19.12 2.69 -9.80
CA THR A 96 20.22 2.78 -10.75
C THR A 96 20.61 4.25 -10.95
N VAL A 97 21.83 4.57 -10.54
CA VAL A 97 22.42 5.90 -10.68
C VAL A 97 22.62 6.22 -12.16
N ARG A 98 22.01 7.30 -12.67
CA ARG A 98 22.10 7.66 -14.09
C ARG A 98 23.45 8.28 -14.45
N GLU A 99 23.89 9.20 -13.61
CA GLU A 99 25.10 10.01 -13.82
C GLU A 99 25.96 9.99 -12.55
N GLU A 100 27.25 10.27 -12.70
CA GLU A 100 28.15 10.29 -11.55
C GLU A 100 27.75 11.41 -10.57
N VAL A 101 27.52 11.04 -9.32
CA VAL A 101 27.10 11.98 -8.26
C VAL A 101 28.00 11.85 -7.05
N SER A 102 28.28 12.99 -6.41
CA SER A 102 29.07 13.06 -5.18
C SER A 102 28.34 12.45 -3.98
N SER A 103 27.00 12.41 -4.01
CA SER A 103 26.16 11.77 -3.00
C SER A 103 24.87 11.25 -3.63
N VAL A 104 24.55 10.00 -3.37
CA VAL A 104 23.30 9.36 -3.84
C VAL A 104 22.08 9.77 -3.00
N TYR A 105 22.30 10.18 -1.75
CA TYR A 105 21.21 10.49 -0.81
C TYR A 105 20.19 11.53 -1.32
N PRO A 106 20.60 12.75 -1.74
CA PRO A 106 19.63 13.76 -2.21
C PRO A 106 18.90 13.31 -3.47
N VAL A 107 19.59 12.56 -4.35
CA VAL A 107 19.02 12.03 -5.58
C VAL A 107 17.91 11.02 -5.28
N VAL A 108 18.14 10.11 -4.32
CA VAL A 108 17.14 9.12 -3.89
C VAL A 108 15.97 9.80 -3.20
N ALA A 109 16.23 10.68 -2.23
CA ALA A 109 15.18 11.38 -1.49
C ALA A 109 14.24 12.13 -2.44
N GLN A 110 14.81 12.81 -3.46
CA GLN A 110 14.04 13.51 -4.47
C GLN A 110 13.30 12.55 -5.43
N SER A 111 13.96 11.48 -5.89
CA SER A 111 13.36 10.53 -6.85
C SER A 111 12.18 9.77 -6.27
N TYR A 112 12.22 9.45 -4.97
CA TYR A 112 11.17 8.70 -4.27
C TYR A 112 10.28 9.60 -3.40
N GLN A 113 10.42 10.92 -3.49
CA GLN A 113 9.59 11.89 -2.75
C GLN A 113 9.58 11.65 -1.23
N GLY A 114 10.68 11.12 -0.67
CA GLY A 114 10.77 10.77 0.76
C GLY A 114 10.26 9.37 1.16
N LEU A 115 9.74 8.57 0.22
CA LEU A 115 9.33 7.18 0.49
C LEU A 115 10.51 6.23 0.70
N ALA A 116 11.69 6.58 0.17
CA ALA A 116 12.89 5.75 0.23
C ALA A 116 14.04 6.44 0.95
N PHE A 117 14.85 5.65 1.65
CA PHE A 117 16.10 6.10 2.25
C PHE A 117 17.22 5.06 2.10
N LEU A 118 18.45 5.50 2.34
CA LEU A 118 19.63 4.63 2.33
C LEU A 118 19.88 4.11 3.76
N PRO A 119 19.95 2.78 4.00
CA PRO A 119 20.24 2.21 5.33
C PRO A 119 21.58 2.65 5.90
N ASN A 120 22.53 2.98 5.03
CA ASN A 120 23.87 3.35 5.42
C ASN A 120 24.16 4.75 4.86
N MET A 121 24.09 5.76 5.73
CA MET A 121 24.38 7.18 5.47
C MET A 121 25.80 7.47 4.97
N THR A 122 26.60 6.44 4.65
CA THR A 122 27.88 6.67 3.98
C THR A 122 27.61 7.49 2.72
N ARG A 123 28.25 8.67 2.64
CA ARG A 123 28.30 9.53 1.47
C ARG A 123 28.99 8.78 0.34
N ARG A 124 28.29 7.82 -0.25
CA ARG A 124 28.78 7.03 -1.35
C ARG A 124 28.63 7.89 -2.59
N ALA A 125 29.73 8.51 -2.99
CA ALA A 125 29.88 8.88 -4.39
C ALA A 125 29.62 7.63 -5.21
N ALA A 126 28.75 7.73 -6.21
CA ALA A 126 28.38 6.61 -7.05
C ALA A 126 28.66 6.96 -8.49
N ARG A 127 29.29 6.01 -9.19
CA ARG A 127 29.52 6.12 -10.62
C ARG A 127 28.19 5.96 -11.37
N ALA A 128 28.14 6.49 -12.58
CA ALA A 128 27.05 6.20 -13.51
C ALA A 128 26.85 4.68 -13.65
N LYS A 129 25.58 4.27 -13.70
CA LYS A 129 25.07 2.89 -13.75
C LYS A 129 25.30 2.03 -12.50
N ALA A 130 25.78 2.62 -11.40
CA ALA A 130 25.82 1.89 -10.13
C ALA A 130 24.40 1.56 -9.65
N VAL A 131 24.19 0.33 -9.19
CA VAL A 131 22.92 -0.11 -8.57
C VAL A 131 23.08 -0.05 -7.06
N VAL A 132 22.19 0.70 -6.40
CA VAL A 132 22.22 0.94 -4.96
C VAL A 132 20.95 0.38 -4.34
N SER A 133 21.09 -0.43 -3.29
CA SER A 133 19.94 -0.92 -2.54
C SER A 133 19.44 0.15 -1.57
N LEU A 134 18.12 0.34 -1.57
CA LEU A 134 17.40 1.30 -0.75
C LEU A 134 16.39 0.56 0.12
N HIS A 135 15.95 1.20 1.20
CA HIS A 135 14.76 0.80 1.93
C HIS A 135 13.62 1.77 1.64
N LEU A 136 12.45 1.20 1.36
CA LEU A 136 11.18 1.90 1.29
C LEU A 136 10.48 1.78 2.64
N LEU A 137 9.91 2.89 3.09
CA LEU A 137 9.04 2.93 4.26
C LEU A 137 7.75 2.18 3.94
N CYS A 138 7.36 1.28 4.83
CA CYS A 138 6.11 0.55 4.75
C CYS A 138 5.64 0.22 6.16
N GLY A 139 4.45 -0.39 6.28
CA GLY A 139 3.94 -0.80 7.58
C GLY A 139 3.00 -1.98 7.48
N CYS A 140 2.92 -2.75 8.56
CA CYS A 140 1.87 -3.75 8.73
C CYS A 140 0.84 -3.29 9.76
N SER A 141 -0.43 -3.31 9.38
CA SER A 141 -1.50 -3.21 10.37
C SER A 141 -1.53 -4.48 11.22
N SER A 142 -1.98 -4.35 12.46
CA SER A 142 -2.21 -5.50 13.35
C SER A 142 -3.40 -6.35 12.92
N GLY A 143 -4.36 -5.78 12.18
CA GLY A 143 -5.57 -6.47 11.69
C GLY A 143 -5.30 -7.35 10.47
N LEU A 144 -6.07 -8.44 10.34
CA LEU A 144 -5.95 -9.41 9.23
C LEU A 144 -6.40 -8.87 7.86
N TRP A 145 -7.18 -7.78 7.83
CA TRP A 145 -7.84 -7.27 6.61
C TRP A 145 -7.56 -5.79 6.32
N ASN A 146 -6.62 -5.20 7.08
CA ASN A 146 -6.29 -3.78 7.01
C ASN A 146 -4.89 -3.64 6.40
N TYR A 147 -4.80 -2.89 5.32
CA TYR A 147 -3.53 -2.57 4.69
C TYR A 147 -3.05 -1.21 5.21
N LEU A 148 -1.74 -1.01 5.33
CA LEU A 148 -1.21 0.33 5.54
C LEU A 148 -0.71 0.90 4.23
N LEU A 149 -1.25 2.06 3.88
CA LEU A 149 -0.78 2.92 2.82
C LEU A 149 0.21 3.93 3.38
N THR A 150 1.42 3.94 2.84
CA THR A 150 2.45 4.94 3.15
C THR A 150 2.23 6.14 2.24
N TYR A 151 1.99 7.31 2.83
CA TYR A 151 1.65 8.54 2.11
C TYR A 151 2.57 9.68 2.55
N VAL A 152 3.06 10.47 1.60
CA VAL A 152 3.87 11.66 1.87
C VAL A 152 2.96 12.87 1.84
N MET A 153 2.86 13.60 2.95
CA MET A 153 2.02 14.79 3.07
C MET A 153 2.43 15.86 2.05
N GLU A 154 1.47 16.35 1.29
CA GLU A 154 1.68 17.45 0.35
C GLU A 154 1.21 18.79 0.91
N ASP A 155 1.56 19.86 0.19
CA ASP A 155 1.05 21.20 0.50
C ASP A 155 -0.47 21.24 0.35
N GLY A 156 -1.15 21.67 1.41
CA GLY A 156 -2.61 21.72 1.48
C GLY A 156 -3.29 20.41 1.92
N ASP A 157 -2.55 19.33 2.18
CA ASP A 157 -3.14 18.13 2.78
C ASP A 157 -3.39 18.31 4.29
N SER A 158 -4.40 17.61 4.81
CA SER A 158 -4.74 17.53 6.23
C SER A 158 -5.20 16.11 6.58
N ILE A 159 -5.26 15.77 7.86
CA ILE A 159 -5.81 14.46 8.27
C ILE A 159 -7.26 14.29 7.81
N GLU A 160 -8.05 15.37 7.81
CA GLU A 160 -9.41 15.39 7.29
C GLU A 160 -9.46 15.10 5.78
N SER A 161 -8.58 15.74 4.99
CA SER A 161 -8.56 15.52 3.54
C SER A 161 -8.16 14.08 3.19
N LEU A 162 -7.21 13.49 3.93
CA LEU A 162 -6.81 12.09 3.77
C LEU A 162 -7.92 11.13 4.20
N SER A 163 -8.56 11.40 5.34
CA SER A 163 -9.70 10.63 5.83
C SER A 163 -10.82 10.57 4.79
N SER A 164 -11.19 11.72 4.23
CA SER A 164 -12.20 11.81 3.17
C SER A 164 -11.76 11.13 1.87
N ARG A 165 -10.48 11.26 1.47
CA ARG A 165 -9.95 10.69 0.22
C ARG A 165 -9.92 9.17 0.25
N PHE A 166 -9.51 8.60 1.39
CA PHE A 166 -9.27 7.17 1.54
C PHE A 166 -10.43 6.41 2.22
N GLY A 167 -11.45 7.12 2.68
CA GLY A 167 -12.63 6.54 3.33
C GLY A 167 -12.30 5.89 4.67
N VAL A 168 -11.41 6.52 5.45
CA VAL A 168 -10.94 6.03 6.77
C VAL A 168 -11.24 7.07 7.84
N SER A 169 -11.32 6.70 9.13
CA SER A 169 -11.56 7.69 10.19
C SER A 169 -10.29 8.47 10.53
N MET A 170 -10.44 9.77 10.86
CA MET A 170 -9.32 10.59 11.32
C MET A 170 -8.63 9.97 12.55
N ASP A 171 -9.42 9.50 13.52
CA ASP A 171 -8.93 8.83 14.73
C ASP A 171 -8.05 7.60 14.42
N SER A 172 -8.38 6.84 13.38
CA SER A 172 -7.56 5.69 12.98
C SER A 172 -6.20 6.11 12.38
N ILE A 173 -6.17 7.22 11.63
CA ILE A 173 -4.93 7.80 11.09
C ILE A 173 -4.09 8.33 12.26
N GLU A 174 -4.69 9.07 13.19
CA GLU A 174 -3.97 9.62 14.34
C GLU A 174 -3.38 8.52 15.22
N THR A 175 -4.16 7.47 15.51
CA THR A 175 -3.74 6.34 16.34
C THR A 175 -2.55 5.60 15.74
N VAL A 176 -2.59 5.28 14.43
CA VAL A 176 -1.49 4.51 13.81
C VAL A 176 -0.21 5.34 13.68
N ASN A 177 -0.33 6.67 13.58
CA ASN A 177 0.81 7.58 13.51
C ASN A 177 1.24 8.13 14.87
N GLY A 178 0.62 7.70 15.98
CA GLY A 178 0.95 8.15 17.33
C GLY A 178 0.69 9.64 17.57
N MET A 179 -0.29 10.21 16.86
CA MET A 179 -0.63 11.63 16.93
C MET A 179 -1.59 11.90 18.10
N SER A 180 -1.47 13.08 18.72
CA SER A 180 -2.41 13.54 19.77
C SER A 180 -3.58 14.38 19.21
N GLY A 181 -3.62 14.57 17.89
CA GLY A 181 -4.64 15.35 17.17
C GLY A 181 -4.20 15.67 15.74
N PRO A 182 -5.09 16.28 14.93
CA PRO A 182 -4.92 16.41 13.48
C PRO A 182 -3.95 17.53 13.05
N ASP A 183 -3.68 18.51 13.92
CA ASP A 183 -2.92 19.72 13.58
C ASP A 183 -1.39 19.51 13.56
N GLY A 184 -0.90 18.34 13.99
CA GLY A 184 0.53 18.02 14.10
C GLY A 184 1.19 17.55 12.80
N VAL A 185 0.60 17.85 11.63
CA VAL A 185 1.09 17.35 10.34
C VAL A 185 2.18 18.23 9.74
N VAL A 186 3.15 17.61 9.07
CA VAL A 186 4.28 18.31 8.43
C VAL A 186 4.32 17.93 6.95
N VAL A 187 4.32 18.95 6.09
CA VAL A 187 4.48 18.77 4.63
C VAL A 187 5.83 18.09 4.35
N GLY A 188 5.82 17.08 3.48
CA GLY A 188 6.94 16.20 3.20
C GLY A 188 7.17 15.09 4.24
N GLY A 189 6.37 15.05 5.31
CA GLY A 189 6.38 13.95 6.27
C GLY A 189 5.64 12.72 5.75
N VAL A 190 6.08 11.53 6.16
CA VAL A 190 5.39 10.27 5.83
C VAL A 190 4.39 9.92 6.93
N TYR A 191 3.19 9.54 6.50
CA TYR A 191 2.08 9.11 7.33
C TYR A 191 1.52 7.79 6.83
N TYR A 192 1.06 6.96 7.77
CA TYR A 192 0.48 5.66 7.50
C TYR A 192 -1.05 5.74 7.56
N ILE A 193 -1.73 5.28 6.51
CA ILE A 193 -3.18 5.37 6.36
C ILE A 193 -3.76 3.94 6.40
N PRO A 194 -4.64 3.61 7.36
CA PRO A 194 -5.19 2.27 7.51
C PRO A 194 -6.35 2.02 6.53
N LEU A 195 -6.04 1.43 5.38
CA LEU A 195 -7.02 1.09 4.36
C LEU A 195 -7.77 -0.20 4.73
N ASN A 196 -9.07 -0.21 4.45
CA ASN A 196 -9.88 -1.41 4.50
C ASN A 196 -9.83 -2.11 3.13
N SER A 197 -10.13 -3.41 3.08
CA SER A 197 -10.16 -4.17 1.82
C SER A 197 -11.10 -3.59 0.76
N ASP A 198 -12.07 -2.77 1.17
CA ASP A 198 -13.12 -2.21 0.33
C ASP A 198 -12.82 -0.76 -0.12
N SER A 199 -11.66 -0.20 0.25
CA SER A 199 -11.27 1.19 -0.06
C SER A 199 -10.99 1.46 -1.55
N GLY A 200 -11.29 0.53 -2.46
CA GLY A 200 -11.19 0.70 -3.92
C GLY A 200 -9.77 0.85 -4.49
N ILE A 201 -8.76 1.00 -3.64
CA ILE A 201 -7.36 1.28 -4.02
C ILE A 201 -6.49 0.02 -3.98
N ALA A 202 -6.92 -1.02 -3.27
CA ALA A 202 -6.23 -2.30 -3.28
C ALA A 202 -6.59 -3.05 -4.59
N PRO A 203 -5.61 -3.48 -5.41
CA PRO A 203 -5.87 -4.52 -6.40
C PRO A 203 -6.62 -5.69 -5.75
N SER A 204 -7.53 -6.32 -6.49
CA SER A 204 -8.15 -7.55 -6.02
C SER A 204 -7.04 -8.50 -5.54
N PRO A 205 -7.14 -9.13 -4.35
CA PRO A 205 -6.10 -10.02 -3.87
C PRO A 205 -5.78 -11.04 -4.97
N ALA A 206 -4.50 -11.13 -5.33
CA ALA A 206 -4.04 -12.14 -6.27
C ALA A 206 -4.57 -13.50 -5.78
N PRO A 207 -5.14 -14.35 -6.66
CA PRO A 207 -5.53 -15.70 -6.26
C PRO A 207 -4.33 -16.35 -5.59
N ALA A 208 -4.55 -16.90 -4.39
CA ALA A 208 -3.48 -17.51 -3.59
C ALA A 208 -2.64 -18.45 -4.47
N PRO A 209 -1.29 -18.42 -4.38
CA PRO A 209 -0.45 -19.29 -5.17
C PRO A 209 -0.88 -20.74 -4.92
N SER A 210 -1.29 -21.41 -5.99
CA SER A 210 -1.65 -22.83 -5.95
C SER A 210 -0.51 -23.62 -5.31
N PRO A 211 -0.79 -24.49 -4.32
CA PRO A 211 0.25 -25.29 -3.70
C PRO A 211 1.01 -26.12 -4.76
N PRO A 212 2.34 -26.27 -4.65
CA PRO A 212 3.10 -27.06 -5.61
C PRO A 212 2.67 -28.53 -5.53
N LEU A 213 2.38 -29.12 -6.69
CA LEU A 213 2.11 -30.55 -6.84
C LEU A 213 3.34 -31.38 -6.44
N THR A 214 3.39 -31.85 -5.20
CA THR A 214 4.27 -32.96 -4.82
C THR A 214 3.67 -34.27 -5.27
N THR A 215 4.27 -34.81 -6.32
CA THR A 215 4.05 -36.13 -6.88
C THR A 215 4.25 -37.21 -5.82
N PHE A 216 3.19 -37.91 -5.41
CA PHE A 216 3.29 -39.25 -4.84
C PHE A 216 2.60 -40.22 -5.78
N SER A 217 3.43 -40.97 -6.51
CA SER A 217 3.02 -42.05 -7.41
C SER A 217 2.62 -43.27 -6.59
N GLY A 218 1.41 -43.80 -6.82
CA GLY A 218 1.00 -45.08 -6.25
C GLY A 218 -0.47 -45.43 -6.46
N MET A 219 -0.75 -46.07 -7.61
CA MET A 219 -1.90 -46.95 -7.91
C MET A 219 -3.20 -46.33 -8.46
N MET A 220 -3.21 -46.22 -9.80
CA MET A 220 -4.21 -46.73 -10.77
C MET A 220 -5.71 -46.74 -10.39
N GLY A 221 -6.51 -45.92 -11.11
CA GLY A 221 -7.91 -46.24 -11.40
C GLY A 221 -8.87 -45.04 -11.53
N ASP A 222 -9.02 -44.55 -12.75
CA ASP A 222 -10.20 -43.88 -13.34
C ASP A 222 -10.70 -42.50 -12.86
N ALA A 223 -10.48 -41.54 -13.78
CA ALA A 223 -11.42 -40.54 -14.31
C ALA A 223 -11.84 -39.33 -13.46
N PHE A 224 -11.16 -38.21 -13.74
CA PHE A 224 -11.62 -36.80 -13.72
C PHE A 224 -12.97 -36.51 -13.03
N ASP A 225 -12.91 -36.08 -11.77
CA ASP A 225 -13.95 -35.24 -11.17
C ASP A 225 -13.37 -33.84 -10.94
N MET A 226 -13.88 -32.88 -11.68
CA MET A 226 -13.52 -31.47 -11.64
C MET A 226 -14.12 -30.92 -10.35
N GLU A 227 -13.29 -30.68 -9.32
CA GLU A 227 -13.73 -30.40 -7.95
C GLU A 227 -14.95 -29.47 -7.90
N LYS A 228 -16.10 -30.06 -7.57
CA LYS A 228 -17.36 -29.40 -7.33
C LYS A 228 -17.18 -28.30 -6.28
N PRO A 229 -17.82 -27.12 -6.44
CA PRO A 229 -17.76 -26.07 -5.43
C PRO A 229 -18.15 -26.62 -4.06
N ILE A 230 -17.38 -26.26 -3.04
CA ILE A 230 -17.66 -26.66 -1.66
C ILE A 230 -18.98 -26.01 -1.26
N VAL A 231 -20.03 -26.82 -1.14
CA VAL A 231 -21.35 -26.37 -0.70
C VAL A 231 -21.42 -26.47 0.82
N PHE A 232 -21.69 -25.34 1.46
CA PHE A 232 -21.97 -25.27 2.90
C PHE A 232 -23.48 -25.36 3.12
N LYS A 233 -23.87 -25.96 4.25
CA LYS A 233 -25.29 -25.94 4.67
C LYS A 233 -25.65 -24.56 5.19
N HIS A 234 -26.89 -24.14 4.97
CA HIS A 234 -27.37 -22.86 5.49
C HIS A 234 -27.20 -22.73 7.01
N GLU A 235 -27.44 -23.80 7.77
CA GLU A 235 -27.26 -23.84 9.23
C GLU A 235 -25.80 -23.61 9.66
N GLU A 236 -24.83 -24.13 8.90
CA GLU A 236 -23.40 -23.94 9.14
C GLU A 236 -22.99 -22.47 8.92
N ILE A 237 -23.63 -21.83 7.94
CA ILE A 237 -23.44 -20.40 7.65
C ILE A 237 -24.08 -19.54 8.76
N LEU A 238 -25.27 -19.89 9.23
CA LEU A 238 -25.93 -19.18 10.32
C LEU A 238 -25.14 -19.28 11.63
N SER A 239 -24.68 -20.47 11.99
CA SER A 239 -23.91 -20.65 13.23
C SER A 239 -22.57 -19.92 13.18
N SER A 240 -21.88 -19.96 12.02
CA SER A 240 -20.59 -19.29 11.85
C SER A 240 -20.67 -17.76 11.88
N THR A 241 -21.82 -17.18 11.55
CA THR A 241 -22.03 -15.72 11.49
C THR A 241 -22.82 -15.15 12.67
N ASP A 242 -23.14 -15.98 13.67
CA ASP A 242 -24.07 -15.64 14.77
C ASP A 242 -25.41 -15.10 14.24
N ASN A 243 -26.04 -15.89 13.35
CA ASN A 243 -27.30 -15.56 12.69
C ASN A 243 -27.26 -14.20 11.95
N PHE A 244 -26.11 -13.89 11.32
CA PHE A 244 -25.85 -12.60 10.67
C PHE A 244 -26.04 -11.40 11.61
N SER A 245 -25.55 -11.51 12.85
CA SER A 245 -25.57 -10.42 13.83
C SER A 245 -24.78 -9.21 13.33
N ASP A 246 -25.28 -8.00 13.62
CA ASP A 246 -24.60 -6.74 13.35
C ASP A 246 -23.22 -6.65 14.04
N THR A 247 -22.99 -7.42 15.11
CA THR A 247 -21.68 -7.50 15.78
C THR A 247 -20.60 -8.13 14.90
N ASN A 248 -21.00 -8.96 13.93
CA ASN A 248 -20.11 -9.58 12.95
C ASN A 248 -20.14 -8.84 11.60
N LEU A 249 -20.89 -7.74 11.48
CA LEU A 249 -20.98 -6.98 10.23
C LEU A 249 -19.64 -6.29 9.94
N LEU A 250 -19.02 -6.68 8.83
CA LEU A 250 -17.77 -6.09 8.35
C LEU A 250 -18.03 -4.88 7.43
N GLY A 251 -19.17 -4.86 6.75
CA GLY A 251 -19.54 -3.76 5.86
C GLY A 251 -20.78 -4.06 5.02
N HIS A 252 -21.28 -3.03 4.34
CA HIS A 252 -22.40 -3.12 3.41
C HIS A 252 -22.02 -2.51 2.07
N GLY A 253 -22.31 -3.20 0.97
CA GLY A 253 -22.02 -2.75 -0.39
C GLY A 253 -23.15 -3.03 -1.37
N LYS A 254 -22.94 -2.68 -2.64
CA LYS A 254 -23.94 -2.86 -3.73
C LYS A 254 -24.48 -4.29 -3.85
N TYR A 255 -23.66 -5.28 -3.47
CA TYR A 255 -24.00 -6.70 -3.58
C TYR A 255 -24.63 -7.27 -2.28
N GLY A 256 -24.67 -6.49 -1.20
CA GLY A 256 -25.27 -6.87 0.09
C GLY A 256 -24.32 -6.68 1.27
N SER A 257 -24.65 -7.32 2.40
CA SER A 257 -23.89 -7.22 3.65
C SER A 257 -22.83 -8.32 3.77
N VAL A 258 -21.65 -7.97 4.29
CA VAL A 258 -20.54 -8.90 4.53
C VAL A 258 -20.36 -9.10 6.03
N TYR A 259 -20.33 -10.36 6.46
CA TYR A 259 -20.17 -10.74 7.86
C TYR A 259 -18.88 -11.52 8.09
N TYR A 260 -18.32 -11.36 9.27
CA TYR A 260 -17.28 -12.22 9.81
C TYR A 260 -17.88 -13.58 10.16
N GLY A 261 -17.19 -14.67 9.80
CA GLY A 261 -17.57 -15.98 10.27
C GLY A 261 -16.41 -16.97 10.28
N VAL A 262 -16.59 -18.07 11.01
CA VAL A 262 -15.64 -19.18 11.09
C VAL A 262 -16.31 -20.45 10.56
N LEU A 263 -15.90 -20.90 9.37
CA LEU A 263 -16.41 -22.11 8.72
C LEU A 263 -15.32 -23.17 8.72
N ARG A 264 -15.59 -24.34 9.32
CA ARG A 264 -14.63 -25.47 9.40
C ARG A 264 -13.23 -25.05 9.86
N ASP A 265 -13.19 -24.30 10.95
CA ASP A 265 -11.96 -23.76 11.56
C ASP A 265 -11.17 -22.78 10.68
N GLN A 266 -11.78 -22.28 9.61
CA GLN A 266 -11.21 -21.22 8.76
C GLN A 266 -11.99 -19.92 8.94
N VAL A 267 -11.23 -18.82 9.07
CA VAL A 267 -11.81 -17.47 9.13
C VAL A 267 -12.21 -17.05 7.72
N CYS A 268 -13.47 -16.69 7.54
CA CYS A 268 -14.08 -16.36 6.26
C CYS A 268 -14.85 -15.03 6.31
N LYS A 269 -15.06 -14.44 5.13
CA LYS A 269 -16.05 -13.38 4.92
C LYS A 269 -17.28 -14.00 4.26
N VAL A 270 -18.44 -13.85 4.88
CA VAL A 270 -19.71 -14.38 4.37
C VAL A 270 -20.52 -13.23 3.79
N LEU A 271 -20.74 -13.24 2.48
CA LEU A 271 -21.56 -12.25 1.78
C LEU A 271 -23.01 -12.74 1.70
N THR A 272 -23.93 -11.95 2.26
CA THR A 272 -25.37 -12.12 2.01
C THR A 272 -25.76 -11.28 0.80
N PHE A 273 -26.30 -11.89 -0.25
CA PHE A 273 -26.78 -11.13 -1.40
C PHE A 273 -28.13 -10.45 -1.09
N ALA A 274 -28.20 -9.14 -1.30
CA ALA A 274 -29.49 -8.45 -1.32
C ALA A 274 -30.21 -8.84 -2.60
N ALA A 275 -31.33 -9.58 -2.49
CA ALA A 275 -32.16 -9.87 -3.65
C ALA A 275 -32.72 -8.55 -4.19
N GLU A 276 -32.35 -8.20 -5.43
CA GLU A 276 -32.99 -7.10 -6.15
C GLU A 276 -34.46 -7.46 -6.31
N LYS A 277 -35.33 -6.77 -5.57
CA LYS A 277 -36.77 -6.94 -5.63
C LYS A 277 -37.20 -6.43 -7.01
N SER A 278 -37.27 -7.31 -8.01
CA SER A 278 -37.82 -6.98 -9.31
C SER A 278 -39.29 -6.58 -9.11
N LEU A 279 -39.55 -5.28 -9.19
CA LEU A 279 -40.88 -4.74 -9.36
C LEU A 279 -41.33 -5.14 -10.77
N ILE A 280 -41.97 -6.30 -10.89
CA ILE A 280 -42.95 -6.53 -11.94
C ILE A 280 -44.23 -5.87 -11.41
N SER A 281 -44.45 -4.62 -11.82
CA SER A 281 -45.74 -3.96 -11.74
C SER A 281 -46.70 -4.60 -12.76
N ASP A 282 -47.93 -4.83 -12.31
CA ASP A 282 -49.08 -5.45 -12.99
C ASP A 282 -49.34 -4.97 -14.43
#